data_AF-A0A256YT27-F1
#
_entry.id   AF-A0A256YT27-F1
#
_cell.length_a   1.000
_cell.length_b   1.000
_cell.length_c   1.000
_cell.angle_alpha   90.00
_cell.angle_beta   90.00
_cell.angle_gamma   90.00
#
_symmetry.space_group_name_H-M   'P 1'
#
loop_
_entity.id
_entity.type
_entity.pdbx_description
1 polymer ?
#
loop_
_entity_poly.entity_id
_entity_poly.type
_entity_poly.pdbx_seq_one_letter_code
_entity_poly.pdbx_strand_id
1 'polypeptide(L)' 'MCLGIKGKILKIKNNFAVVDFGGVKKEICIALTPDVKINDRVIVHAGFSIRIVK' A
#
# COMPACT_ATOMS: atom_id res chain seq x y z
N MET A 1 3.61 -15.02 12.90
CA MET A 1 4.29 -13.71 12.82
C MET A 1 4.54 -13.41 11.34
N CYS A 2 3.68 -12.63 10.70
CA CYS A 2 3.78 -12.36 9.25
C CYS A 2 4.54 -11.06 9.01
N LEU A 3 5.66 -11.12 8.26
CA LEU A 3 6.30 -9.92 7.71
C LEU A 3 5.36 -9.29 6.69
N GLY A 4 5.09 -7.99 6.82
CA GLY A 4 4.27 -7.25 5.87
C GLY A 4 4.82 -7.34 4.44
N ILE A 5 3.93 -7.32 3.45
CA ILE A 5 4.30 -7.48 2.04
C ILE A 5 4.55 -6.10 1.44
N LYS A 6 5.66 -5.95 0.71
CA LYS A 6 5.95 -4.72 -0.04
C LYS A 6 5.14 -4.69 -1.34
N GLY A 7 4.49 -3.57 -1.61
CA GLY A 7 3.82 -3.35 -2.88
C GLY A 7 3.95 -1.91 -3.35
N LYS A 8 3.74 -1.67 -4.65
CA LYS A 8 3.81 -0.36 -5.28
C LYS A 8 2.41 0.22 -5.48
N ILE A 9 2.21 1.48 -5.10
CA ILE A 9 0.93 2.18 -5.29
C ILE A 9 0.75 2.51 -6.77
N LEU A 10 -0.35 2.01 -7.35
CA LEU A 10 -0.74 2.27 -8.72
C LEU A 10 -1.78 3.39 -8.83
N LYS A 11 -2.73 3.44 -7.89
CA LYS A 11 -3.82 4.42 -7.86
C LYS A 11 -4.22 4.73 -6.42
N ILE A 12 -4.70 5.94 -6.18
CA ILE A 12 -5.19 6.39 -4.87
C ILE A 12 -6.61 6.91 -5.05
N LYS A 13 -7.52 6.52 -4.14
CA LYS A 13 -8.91 6.94 -4.09
C LYS A 13 -9.33 7.15 -2.64
N ASN A 14 -9.36 8.41 -2.19
CA ASN A 14 -9.59 8.79 -0.80
C ASN A 14 -8.67 8.02 0.16
N ASN A 15 -9.24 7.18 1.02
CA ASN A 15 -8.53 6.41 2.05
C ASN A 15 -8.10 5.02 1.56
N PHE A 16 -8.31 4.70 0.29
CA PHE A 16 -7.94 3.43 -0.32
C PHE A 16 -6.96 3.64 -1.46
N ALA A 17 -6.07 2.68 -1.66
CA ALA A 17 -5.15 2.67 -2.77
C ALA A 17 -5.09 1.28 -3.40
N VAL A 18 -4.93 1.25 -4.72
CA VAL A 18 -4.64 0.01 -5.46
C VAL A 18 -3.13 -0.19 -5.45
N VAL A 19 -2.69 -1.29 -4.84
CA VAL A 19 -1.28 -1.67 -4.71
C VAL A 19 -0.99 -2.90 -5.55
N ASP A 20 0.12 -2.85 -6.28
CA ASP A 20 0.69 -3.98 -7.00
C ASP A 20 1.74 -4.70 -6.14
N PHE A 21 1.52 -5.99 -5.94
CA PHE A 21 2.41 -6.89 -5.22
C PHE A 21 3.14 -7.82 -6.19
N GLY A 22 3.72 -7.28 -7.28
CA GLY A 22 4.44 -8.06 -8.28
C GLY A 22 3.50 -8.79 -9.24
N GLY A 23 2.46 -8.11 -9.73
CA GLY A 23 1.48 -8.65 -10.67
C GLY A 23 0.10 -8.92 -10.07
N VAL A 24 0.00 -9.00 -8.73
CA VAL A 24 -1.29 -9.07 -8.02
C VAL A 24 -1.70 -7.67 -7.57
N LYS A 25 -2.84 -7.20 -8.08
CA LYS A 25 -3.40 -5.90 -7.70
C LYS A 25 -4.43 -6.08 -6.60
N LYS A 26 -4.27 -5.36 -5.49
CA LYS A 26 -5.20 -5.39 -4.36
C LYS A 26 -5.48 -3.97 -3.87
N GLU A 27 -6.72 -3.73 -3.47
CA GLU A 27 -7.09 -2.51 -2.78
C GLU A 27 -6.74 -2.63 -1.30
N ILE A 28 -6.09 -1.61 -0.75
CA ILE A 28 -5.66 -1.55 0.65
C ILE A 28 -5.97 -0.18 1.23
N CYS A 29 -6.20 -0.13 2.55
CA CYS A 29 -6.48 1.12 3.25
C CYS A 29 -5.18 1.85 3.57
N ILE A 30 -5.10 3.12 3.17
CA ILE A 30 -3.95 4.01 3.37
C ILE A 30 -4.19 5.04 4.47
N ALA A 31 -5.24 4.88 5.28
CA ALA A 31 -5.59 5.83 6.35
C ALA A 31 -4.43 6.06 7.35
N LEU A 32 -3.55 5.08 7.55
CA LEU A 32 -2.38 5.18 8.42
C LEU A 32 -1.15 5.81 7.75
N THR A 33 -1.19 6.03 6.43
CA THR A 33 -0.11 6.61 5.63
C THR A 33 -0.66 7.67 4.67
N PRO A 34 -1.19 8.80 5.17
CA PRO A 34 -1.87 9.81 4.37
C PRO A 34 -0.95 10.50 3.34
N ASP A 35 0.37 10.45 3.54
CA ASP A 35 1.36 11.08 2.65
C ASP A 35 1.73 10.21 1.43
N VAL A 36 1.13 9.02 1.28
CA VAL A 36 1.46 8.09 0.20
C VAL A 36 1.10 8.68 -1.16
N LYS A 37 2.00 8.50 -2.15
CA LYS A 37 1.79 8.98 -3.52
C LYS A 37 1.79 7.83 -4.52
N ILE A 38 1.29 8.12 -5.72
CA ILE A 38 1.38 7.18 -6.84
C ILE A 38 2.86 6.91 -7.12
N ASN A 39 3.20 5.64 -7.33
CA ASN A 39 4.56 5.09 -7.43
C ASN A 39 5.33 4.88 -6.13
N ASP A 40 4.83 5.31 -4.96
CA ASP A 40 5.47 4.92 -3.69
C ASP A 40 5.37 3.41 -3.46
N ARG A 41 6.33 2.89 -2.69
CA ARG A 41 6.25 1.54 -2.17
C ARG A 41 5.79 1.59 -0.72
N VAL A 42 4.89 0.68 -0.36
CA VAL A 42 4.35 0.58 0.99
C VAL A 42 4.51 -0.84 1.51
N ILE A 43 4.66 -0.95 2.82
CA ILE A 43 4.52 -2.22 3.54
C ILE A 43 3.06 -2.35 3.95
N VAL A 44 2.43 -3.45 3.53
CA VAL A 44 1.04 -3.75 3.86
C VAL A 44 0.98 -4.90 4.86
N HIS A 45 0.14 -4.72 5.89
CA HIS A 45 -0.19 -5.75 6.88
C HIS A 45 -1.70 -5.75 7.13
N ALA A 46 -2.34 -6.91 7.08
CA ALA A 46 -3.78 -7.09 7.29
C ALA A 46 -4.68 -6.14 6.45
N GLY A 47 -4.24 -5.76 5.24
CA GLY A 47 -5.00 -4.86 4.35
C GLY A 47 -4.78 -3.36 4.60
N PHE A 48 -3.87 -2.99 5.50
CA PHE A 48 -3.50 -1.60 5.77
C PHE A 48 -2.06 -1.33 5.37
N SER A 49 -1.83 -0.17 4.76
CA SER A 49 -0.48 0.36 4.62
C SER A 49 0.00 0.85 5.98
N ILE A 50 1.05 0.24 6.50
CA ILE A 50 1.62 0.57 7.83
C ILE A 50 2.87 1.44 7.74
N ARG A 51 3.52 1.49 6.56
CA ARG A 51 4.75 2.27 6.35
C ARG A 51 5.02 2.51 4.87
N ILE A 52 5.43 3.74 4.54
CA ILE A 52 5.98 4.08 3.23
C ILE A 52 7.48 3.75 3.24
N VAL A 53 7.94 3.02 2.24
CA VAL A 53 9.35 2.66 2.02
C VAL A 53 9.78 3.24 0.68
N LYS A 54 10.80 4.09 0.68
CA LYS A 54 11.40 4.62 -0.56
C LYS A 54 12.22 3.53 -1.26
#